data_AF-A0A1V5WAM2-F1
#
_entry.id   AF-A0A1V5WAM2-F1
#
_cell.length_a   1.000
_cell.length_b   1.000
_cell.length_c   1.000
_cell.angle_alpha   90.00
_cell.angle_beta   90.00
_cell.angle_gamma   90.00
#
_symmetry.space_group_name_H-M   'P 1'
#
loop_
_entity.id
_entity.type
_entity.pdbx_description
1 polymer ?
#
loop_
_entity_poly.entity_id
_entity_poly.type
_entity_poly.pdbx_seq_one_letter_code
_entity_poly.pdbx_strand_id
1 'polypeptide(L)'
;MSDYNNKLVPISISSVKENLSLILSNNIPVWRKNKNDQFMPVPLDRLEQFLGNTDHNYYFYIENKWESLIKAEVVEKIEPKKSPGFSWVGDEENSSIDTYTARRQKYMEMSLEEREEHLSNLLDIVKDIEIPKKTIDSDSIVTLINSLSEAFVITKSSFEDFSSEAGVPPHHIKKIALGTTILVKSVMEIVRNNKTVSNFLNLLGEKSTGSTVDHMNSVFLIYVAFCYFYNSYFSEGKIARLRSDYKKKFQHYYTNLPLETAPDSLEDVFKGGMRELDGDNLLQYGIGALLHDIGKVDNIDYFEGGDKYDRKVIMRHAPVSYNMIIKTREFDPIVAYLAALHHEYYNDKSGYGLSKLLFPEDVKKIKTPYYCLAYDLEEVKAGYAIAYVPAKMLEIVDVFDALTDKKRKYREREFTVDEALEIMKNDFIEKSLKLDPILFSIFVDFVNNNAMLKDKTLIPKLLGR
;
A
#
# COMPACT_ATOMS: atom_id res chain seq x y z
N MET A 1 -56.86 -6.09 2.88
CA MET A 1 -56.48 -7.44 2.40
C MET A 1 -57.25 -7.79 1.11
N SER A 2 -57.30 -6.89 0.10
CA SER A 2 -58.02 -7.17 -1.16
C SER A 2 -57.68 -6.19 -2.30
N ASP A 3 -56.40 -6.02 -2.66
CA ASP A 3 -56.04 -5.33 -3.92
C ASP A 3 -54.69 -5.76 -4.55
N TYR A 4 -53.90 -6.61 -3.88
CA TYR A 4 -52.61 -7.07 -4.41
C TYR A 4 -52.69 -8.27 -5.37
N ASN A 5 -53.84 -8.94 -5.48
CA ASN A 5 -53.93 -10.19 -6.24
C ASN A 5 -54.04 -10.01 -7.78
N ASN A 6 -54.19 -8.78 -8.29
CA ASN A 6 -54.37 -8.54 -9.73
C ASN A 6 -53.20 -7.80 -10.43
N LYS A 7 -52.10 -7.49 -9.74
CA LYS A 7 -50.94 -6.80 -10.35
C LYS A 7 -49.69 -7.66 -10.52
N LEU A 8 -49.58 -8.76 -9.80
CA LEU A 8 -48.39 -9.61 -9.82
C LEU A 8 -48.58 -10.77 -10.80
N VAL A 9 -47.63 -10.93 -11.70
CA VAL A 9 -47.59 -12.03 -12.68
C VAL A 9 -46.50 -13.03 -12.28
N PRO A 10 -46.71 -14.33 -12.49
CA PRO A 10 -45.67 -15.32 -12.25
C PRO A 10 -44.50 -15.11 -13.21
N ILE A 11 -43.28 -15.16 -12.68
CA ILE A 11 -42.03 -15.13 -13.43
C ILE A 11 -41.23 -16.40 -13.08
N SER A 12 -40.68 -17.06 -14.11
CA SER A 12 -39.95 -18.30 -13.91
C SER A 12 -38.60 -18.05 -13.23
N ILE A 13 -38.07 -19.06 -12.51
CA ILE A 13 -36.74 -18.97 -11.88
C ILE A 13 -35.67 -18.65 -12.93
N SER A 14 -35.73 -19.26 -14.12
CA SER A 14 -34.82 -18.98 -15.22
C SER A 14 -34.89 -17.52 -15.66
N SER A 15 -36.10 -16.98 -15.80
CA SER A 15 -36.29 -15.57 -16.18
C SER A 15 -35.83 -14.60 -15.09
N VAL A 16 -35.97 -14.94 -13.80
CA VAL A 16 -35.39 -14.15 -12.70
C VAL A 16 -33.87 -14.21 -12.72
N LYS A 17 -33.27 -15.38 -12.97
CA LYS A 17 -31.81 -15.54 -13.12
C LYS A 17 -31.26 -14.72 -14.30
N GLU A 18 -31.91 -14.78 -15.45
CA GLU A 18 -31.52 -14.07 -16.67
C GLU A 18 -31.54 -12.54 -16.49
N ASN A 19 -32.44 -12.04 -15.63
CA ASN A 19 -32.62 -10.60 -15.39
C ASN A 19 -32.17 -10.12 -14.01
N LEU A 20 -31.45 -10.96 -13.27
CA LEU A 20 -31.14 -10.76 -11.85
C LEU A 20 -30.40 -9.44 -11.60
N SER A 21 -29.37 -9.14 -12.40
CA SER A 21 -28.61 -7.89 -12.28
C SER A 21 -29.46 -6.64 -12.52
N LEU A 22 -30.40 -6.69 -13.47
CA LEU A 22 -31.33 -5.60 -13.76
C LEU A 22 -32.35 -5.40 -12.63
N ILE A 23 -32.85 -6.51 -12.06
CA ILE A 23 -33.77 -6.50 -10.92
C ILE A 23 -33.09 -5.90 -9.68
N LEU A 24 -31.87 -6.33 -9.37
CA LEU A 24 -31.10 -5.84 -8.22
C LEU A 24 -30.71 -4.36 -8.38
N SER A 25 -30.14 -3.99 -9.52
CA SER A 25 -29.67 -2.61 -9.77
C SER A 25 -30.80 -1.57 -9.81
N ASN A 26 -32.00 -1.96 -10.23
CA ASN A 26 -33.17 -1.09 -10.28
C ASN A 26 -34.08 -1.24 -9.05
N ASN A 27 -33.68 -2.02 -8.02
CA ASN A 27 -34.46 -2.30 -6.81
C ASN A 27 -35.90 -2.77 -7.09
N ILE A 28 -36.08 -3.63 -8.09
CA ILE A 28 -37.40 -4.08 -8.54
C ILE A 28 -37.89 -5.18 -7.58
N PRO A 29 -39.02 -5.01 -6.88
CA PRO A 29 -39.45 -5.98 -5.88
C PRO A 29 -39.85 -7.33 -6.50
N VAL A 30 -39.42 -8.42 -5.87
CA VAL A 30 -39.80 -9.79 -6.24
C VAL A 30 -40.50 -10.45 -5.05
N TRP A 31 -41.55 -11.21 -5.32
CA TRP A 31 -42.37 -11.88 -4.31
C TRP A 31 -42.40 -13.40 -4.51
N ARG A 32 -42.70 -14.13 -3.44
CA ARG A 32 -43.00 -15.57 -3.47
C ARG A 32 -44.27 -15.85 -2.68
N LYS A 33 -44.88 -17.02 -2.89
CA LYS A 33 -45.95 -17.50 -2.00
C LYS A 33 -45.39 -18.37 -0.88
N ASN A 34 -45.97 -18.24 0.31
CA ASN A 34 -45.71 -19.14 1.42
C ASN A 34 -46.63 -20.38 1.37
N LYS A 35 -46.50 -21.30 2.34
CA LYS A 35 -47.30 -22.53 2.41
C LYS A 35 -48.82 -22.32 2.52
N ASN A 36 -49.27 -21.10 2.83
CA ASN A 36 -50.67 -20.72 2.95
C ASN A 36 -51.14 -19.85 1.74
N ASP A 37 -50.42 -19.90 0.61
CA ASP A 37 -50.70 -19.17 -0.63
C ASP A 37 -50.67 -17.63 -0.53
N GLN A 38 -50.08 -17.08 0.55
CA GLN A 38 -49.94 -15.63 0.73
C GLN A 38 -48.63 -15.11 0.13
N PHE A 39 -48.68 -13.96 -0.54
CA PHE A 39 -47.50 -13.29 -1.09
C PHE A 39 -46.61 -12.71 0.01
N MET A 40 -45.32 -13.02 -0.07
CA MET A 40 -44.27 -12.49 0.79
C MET A 40 -43.16 -11.89 -0.07
N PRO A 41 -42.69 -10.67 0.23
CA PRO A 41 -41.57 -10.08 -0.49
C PRO A 41 -40.28 -10.87 -0.22
N VAL A 42 -39.45 -10.98 -1.25
CA VAL A 42 -38.11 -11.55 -1.15
C VAL A 42 -37.13 -10.38 -0.96
N PRO A 43 -36.32 -10.38 0.11
CA PRO A 43 -35.24 -9.40 0.25
C PRO A 43 -34.27 -9.50 -0.94
N LEU A 44 -34.08 -8.38 -1.66
CA LEU A 44 -33.32 -8.38 -2.92
C LEU A 44 -31.84 -8.72 -2.71
N ASP A 45 -31.24 -8.29 -1.60
CA ASP A 45 -29.88 -8.64 -1.16
C ASP A 45 -29.66 -10.15 -0.96
N ARG A 46 -30.74 -10.93 -0.86
CA ARG A 46 -30.71 -12.39 -0.70
C ARG A 46 -31.39 -13.13 -1.84
N LEU A 47 -31.82 -12.44 -2.90
CA LEU A 47 -32.58 -13.03 -4.00
C LEU A 47 -31.83 -14.20 -4.64
N GLU A 48 -30.51 -14.08 -4.82
CA GLU A 48 -29.62 -15.13 -5.35
C GLU A 48 -29.67 -16.43 -4.54
N GLN A 49 -29.77 -16.32 -3.21
CA GLN A 49 -29.84 -17.49 -2.33
C GLN A 49 -31.14 -18.29 -2.55
N PHE A 50 -32.20 -17.65 -3.05
CA PHE A 50 -33.47 -18.30 -3.38
C PHE A 50 -33.52 -18.89 -4.80
N LEU A 51 -32.47 -18.69 -5.61
CA LEU A 51 -32.38 -19.19 -6.99
C LEU A 51 -31.56 -20.49 -7.12
N GLY A 52 -31.00 -21.00 -6.01
CA GLY A 52 -30.23 -22.26 -5.96
C GLY A 52 -31.08 -23.53 -6.12
N ASN A 53 -30.45 -24.60 -6.65
CA ASN A 53 -31.06 -25.86 -7.13
C ASN A 53 -32.20 -26.41 -6.24
N THR A 54 -33.44 -26.10 -6.62
CA THR A 54 -34.64 -26.81 -6.17
C THR A 54 -35.43 -27.28 -7.38
N ASP A 55 -35.62 -28.59 -7.47
CA ASP A 55 -36.14 -29.33 -8.60
C ASP A 55 -37.68 -29.26 -8.73
N HIS A 56 -38.32 -28.17 -8.28
CA HIS A 56 -39.77 -28.07 -8.21
C HIS A 56 -40.27 -26.76 -8.83
N ASN A 57 -41.40 -26.85 -9.53
CA ASN A 57 -42.17 -25.76 -10.18
C ASN A 57 -42.55 -24.62 -9.21
N TYR A 58 -41.55 -23.89 -8.72
CA TYR A 58 -41.71 -22.68 -7.93
C TYR A 58 -41.68 -21.48 -8.87
N TYR A 59 -42.72 -20.66 -8.80
CA TYR A 59 -42.78 -19.38 -9.49
C TYR A 59 -42.52 -18.26 -8.49
N PHE A 60 -41.63 -17.34 -8.86
CA PHE A 60 -41.63 -16.01 -8.26
C PHE A 60 -42.75 -15.19 -8.89
N TYR A 61 -43.08 -14.08 -8.27
CA TYR A 61 -44.06 -13.14 -8.77
C TYR A 61 -43.45 -11.76 -8.81
N ILE A 62 -43.75 -11.00 -9.85
CA ILE A 62 -43.22 -9.67 -10.11
C ILE A 62 -44.33 -8.79 -10.67
N GLU A 63 -44.19 -7.46 -10.59
CA GLU A 63 -45.22 -6.56 -11.09
C GLU A 63 -45.37 -6.68 -12.61
N ASN A 64 -46.60 -6.67 -13.09
CA ASN A 64 -46.85 -6.68 -14.53
C ASN A 64 -46.22 -5.43 -15.18
N LYS A 65 -45.42 -5.64 -16.23
CA LYS A 65 -44.60 -4.61 -16.90
C LYS A 65 -43.42 -4.07 -16.06
N TRP A 66 -42.88 -4.86 -15.14
CA TRP A 66 -41.68 -4.48 -14.36
C TRP A 66 -40.48 -4.04 -15.21
N GLU A 67 -40.36 -4.54 -16.43
CA GLU A 67 -39.28 -4.15 -17.37
C GLU A 67 -39.31 -2.66 -17.70
N SER A 68 -40.49 -2.01 -17.66
CA SER A 68 -40.60 -0.55 -17.87
C SER A 68 -40.10 0.27 -16.68
N LEU A 69 -39.75 -0.38 -15.56
CA LEU A 69 -39.13 0.23 -14.39
C LEU A 69 -37.59 0.22 -14.50
N ILE A 70 -37.04 -0.51 -15.47
CA ILE A 70 -35.61 -0.53 -15.77
C ILE A 70 -35.27 0.80 -16.45
N LYS A 71 -34.46 1.63 -15.78
CA LYS A 71 -34.00 2.89 -16.37
C LYS A 71 -32.93 2.58 -17.43
N ALA A 72 -33.25 2.79 -18.70
CA ALA A 72 -32.34 2.56 -19.80
C ALA A 72 -31.31 3.69 -19.94
N GLU A 73 -30.04 3.30 -20.13
CA GLU A 73 -29.08 3.70 -21.19
C GLU A 73 -27.63 3.46 -20.68
N VAL A 74 -26.61 3.01 -21.42
CA VAL A 74 -26.40 2.47 -22.79
C VAL A 74 -25.07 1.66 -22.73
N VAL A 75 -25.01 0.59 -23.53
CA VAL A 75 -23.93 -0.41 -23.67
C VAL A 75 -22.94 0.01 -24.78
N GLU A 76 -21.66 -0.40 -24.71
CA GLU A 76 -21.02 -1.17 -25.82
C GLU A 76 -19.67 -1.83 -25.45
N LYS A 77 -19.58 -3.14 -25.76
CA LYS A 77 -18.47 -4.10 -25.57
C LYS A 77 -17.66 -4.26 -26.86
N ILE A 78 -16.36 -4.60 -26.78
CA ILE A 78 -15.70 -5.59 -27.66
C ILE A 78 -14.61 -6.36 -26.87
N GLU A 79 -14.66 -7.70 -26.90
CA GLU A 79 -13.68 -8.66 -26.35
C GLU A 79 -12.41 -8.80 -27.21
N PRO A 80 -11.28 -9.20 -26.62
CA PRO A 80 -10.43 -10.20 -27.28
C PRO A 80 -10.13 -11.44 -26.42
N LYS A 81 -9.96 -12.52 -27.17
CA LYS A 81 -9.75 -13.92 -26.76
C LYS A 81 -8.69 -14.14 -25.69
N LYS A 82 -8.99 -15.16 -24.86
CA LYS A 82 -8.18 -15.79 -23.81
C LYS A 82 -6.69 -15.95 -24.16
N SER A 83 -5.85 -15.30 -23.38
CA SER A 83 -4.53 -15.79 -22.97
C SER A 83 -4.71 -16.70 -21.73
N PRO A 84 -3.74 -17.55 -21.35
CA PRO A 84 -3.85 -18.38 -20.15
C PRO A 84 -4.03 -17.45 -18.95
N GLY A 85 -5.23 -17.43 -18.37
CA GLY A 85 -5.57 -16.49 -17.32
C GLY A 85 -4.75 -16.76 -16.07
N PHE A 86 -3.88 -15.83 -15.71
CA PHE A 86 -3.40 -15.70 -14.35
C PHE A 86 -4.52 -15.06 -13.53
N SER A 87 -5.21 -15.86 -12.71
CA SER A 87 -6.09 -15.35 -11.67
C SER A 87 -5.26 -14.58 -10.64
N TRP A 88 -5.78 -13.47 -10.14
CA TRP A 88 -5.15 -12.81 -9.00
C TRP A 88 -5.28 -13.71 -7.77
N VAL A 89 -4.34 -13.61 -6.81
CA VAL A 89 -4.37 -14.41 -5.57
C VAL A 89 -5.62 -14.02 -4.77
N GLY A 90 -6.68 -14.83 -4.90
CA GLY A 90 -8.01 -14.56 -4.32
C GLY A 90 -9.20 -14.61 -5.29
N ASP A 91 -8.96 -14.78 -6.61
CA ASP A 91 -10.03 -14.82 -7.62
C ASP A 91 -10.65 -16.22 -7.85
N GLU A 92 -10.28 -17.24 -7.07
CA GLU A 92 -10.96 -18.54 -7.12
C GLU A 92 -12.16 -18.56 -6.16
N GLU A 93 -13.38 -18.48 -6.69
CA GLU A 93 -14.64 -18.68 -5.96
C GLU A 93 -14.79 -20.08 -5.30
N ASN A 94 -13.73 -20.89 -5.21
CA ASN A 94 -13.75 -22.21 -4.59
C ASN A 94 -12.41 -22.73 -4.01
N SER A 95 -11.40 -21.90 -3.74
CA SER A 95 -10.26 -22.34 -2.91
C SER A 95 -10.32 -21.76 -1.49
N SER A 96 -10.39 -22.67 -0.53
CA SER A 96 -10.14 -22.41 0.87
C SER A 96 -8.75 -21.76 1.05
N ILE A 97 -8.72 -20.52 1.53
CA ILE A 97 -7.63 -19.98 2.36
C ILE A 97 -6.25 -20.01 1.67
N ASP A 98 -5.99 -19.15 0.66
CA ASP A 98 -4.60 -18.76 0.36
C ASP A 98 -4.28 -17.42 1.04
N THR A 99 -4.09 -17.49 2.35
CA THR A 99 -3.67 -16.35 3.16
C THR A 99 -2.15 -16.16 3.07
N TYR A 100 -1.65 -14.96 3.38
CA TYR A 100 -0.21 -14.73 3.55
C TYR A 100 0.46 -15.82 4.41
N THR A 101 -0.18 -16.23 5.51
CA THR A 101 0.30 -17.32 6.38
C THR A 101 0.42 -18.65 5.65
N ALA A 102 -0.57 -19.01 4.82
CA ALA A 102 -0.55 -20.25 4.04
C ALA A 102 0.59 -20.26 3.01
N ARG A 103 0.77 -19.15 2.27
CA ARG A 103 1.89 -18.99 1.33
C ARG A 103 3.24 -19.06 2.03
N ARG A 104 3.39 -18.39 3.18
CA ARG A 104 4.60 -18.44 3.98
C ARG A 104 4.90 -19.87 4.43
N GLN A 105 3.92 -20.59 4.98
CA GLN A 105 4.08 -21.97 5.39
C GLN A 105 4.50 -22.87 4.21
N LYS A 106 3.85 -22.72 3.05
CA LYS A 106 4.23 -23.43 1.82
C LYS A 106 5.71 -23.22 1.47
N TYR A 107 6.20 -21.98 1.48
CA TYR A 107 7.62 -21.73 1.18
C TYR A 107 8.54 -22.24 2.30
N MET A 108 8.16 -22.13 3.58
CA MET A 108 8.92 -22.69 4.69
C MET A 108 9.09 -24.22 4.58
N GLU A 109 8.14 -24.92 3.97
CA GLU A 109 8.21 -26.37 3.71
C GLU A 109 9.08 -26.73 2.47
N MET A 110 9.32 -25.78 1.57
CA MET A 110 10.21 -25.96 0.41
C MET A 110 11.69 -25.87 0.80
N SER A 111 12.52 -26.60 0.05
CA SER A 111 13.98 -26.43 0.06
C SER A 111 14.40 -25.05 -0.46
N LEU A 112 15.63 -24.65 -0.15
CA LEU A 112 16.16 -23.37 -0.61
C LEU A 112 16.34 -23.34 -2.13
N GLU A 113 16.73 -24.46 -2.73
CA GLU A 113 16.86 -24.61 -4.17
C GLU A 113 15.51 -24.45 -4.89
N GLU A 114 14.44 -25.03 -4.35
CA GLU A 114 13.08 -24.82 -4.89
C GLU A 114 12.66 -23.35 -4.79
N ARG A 115 12.93 -22.69 -3.66
CA ARG A 115 12.65 -21.25 -3.50
C ARG A 115 13.43 -20.40 -4.50
N GLU A 116 14.69 -20.73 -4.77
CA GLU A 116 15.51 -20.07 -5.78
C GLU A 116 14.92 -20.24 -7.19
N GLU A 117 14.49 -21.46 -7.53
CA GLU A 117 13.86 -21.74 -8.82
C GLU A 117 12.55 -20.96 -8.98
N HIS A 118 11.70 -20.95 -7.94
CA HIS A 118 10.49 -20.15 -7.92
C HIS A 118 10.79 -18.66 -8.13
N LEU A 119 11.76 -18.10 -7.42
CA LEU A 119 12.15 -16.70 -7.59
C LEU A 119 12.71 -16.43 -9.00
N SER A 120 13.49 -17.34 -9.57
CA SER A 120 13.98 -17.24 -10.95
C SER A 120 12.84 -17.21 -11.96
N ASN A 121 11.83 -18.06 -11.78
CA ASN A 121 10.65 -18.10 -12.65
C ASN A 121 9.87 -16.77 -12.58
N LEU A 122 9.73 -16.18 -11.38
CA LEU A 122 9.13 -14.84 -11.23
C LEU A 122 9.91 -13.76 -11.98
N LEU A 123 11.24 -13.84 -11.97
CA LEU A 123 12.09 -12.89 -12.71
C LEU A 123 11.87 -13.00 -14.22
N ASP A 124 11.74 -14.21 -14.74
CA ASP A 124 11.49 -14.42 -16.17
C ASP A 124 10.10 -13.91 -16.57
N ILE A 125 9.08 -14.16 -15.75
CA ILE A 125 7.74 -13.59 -15.94
C ILE A 125 7.79 -12.06 -16.00
N VAL A 126 8.51 -11.41 -15.08
CA VAL A 126 8.57 -9.93 -15.04
C VAL A 126 9.40 -9.35 -16.20
N LYS A 127 10.42 -10.06 -16.69
CA LYS A 127 11.18 -9.63 -17.89
C LYS A 127 10.33 -9.67 -19.16
N ASP A 128 9.38 -10.59 -19.22
CA ASP A 128 8.49 -10.76 -20.37
C ASP A 128 7.35 -9.72 -20.39
N ILE A 129 7.18 -8.93 -19.33
CA ILE A 129 6.26 -7.80 -19.31
C ILE A 129 6.81 -6.73 -20.26
N GLU A 130 6.15 -6.53 -21.40
CA GLU A 130 6.45 -5.41 -22.27
C GLU A 130 6.30 -4.10 -21.49
N ILE A 131 7.28 -3.19 -21.62
CA ILE A 131 7.24 -1.87 -20.98
C ILE A 131 6.72 -0.86 -22.01
N PRO A 132 5.40 -0.63 -22.13
CA PRO A 132 4.87 0.36 -23.06
C PRO A 132 5.27 1.76 -22.62
N LYS A 133 5.59 2.63 -23.58
CA LYS A 133 6.00 4.03 -23.36
C LYS A 133 4.94 4.94 -22.71
N LYS A 134 3.72 4.45 -22.44
CA LYS A 134 2.60 5.29 -22.00
C LYS A 134 1.76 4.69 -20.87
N THR A 135 1.24 3.49 -21.06
CA THR A 135 0.30 2.85 -20.12
C THR A 135 0.49 1.34 -20.14
N ILE A 136 0.80 0.77 -18.98
CA ILE A 136 0.78 -0.67 -18.73
C ILE A 136 -0.68 -1.16 -18.62
N ASP A 137 -0.98 -2.32 -19.19
CA ASP A 137 -2.31 -2.93 -19.13
C ASP A 137 -2.56 -3.57 -17.74
N SER A 138 -3.83 -3.80 -17.42
CA SER A 138 -4.23 -4.29 -16.09
C SER A 138 -3.68 -5.69 -15.78
N ASP A 139 -3.51 -6.56 -16.76
CA ASP A 139 -3.04 -7.93 -16.56
C ASP A 139 -1.54 -7.94 -16.23
N SER A 140 -0.77 -7.11 -16.93
CA SER A 140 0.64 -6.86 -16.63
C SER A 140 0.83 -6.25 -15.23
N ILE A 141 -0.04 -5.32 -14.81
CA ILE A 141 -0.02 -4.76 -13.45
C ILE A 141 -0.28 -5.86 -12.40
N VAL A 142 -1.32 -6.68 -12.61
CA VAL A 142 -1.66 -7.82 -11.75
C VAL A 142 -0.47 -8.76 -11.61
N THR A 143 0.13 -9.13 -12.74
CA THR A 143 1.28 -10.03 -12.80
C THR A 143 2.47 -9.49 -12.02
N LEU A 144 2.74 -8.19 -12.14
CA LEU A 144 3.81 -7.52 -11.41
C LEU A 144 3.57 -7.51 -9.90
N ILE A 145 2.37 -7.15 -9.46
CA ILE A 145 2.01 -7.14 -8.03
C ILE A 145 2.08 -8.55 -7.43
N ASN A 146 1.58 -9.56 -8.15
CA ASN A 146 1.67 -10.96 -7.70
C ASN A 146 3.13 -11.40 -7.59
N SER A 147 3.96 -11.07 -8.58
CA SER A 147 5.38 -11.43 -8.58
C SER A 147 6.13 -10.77 -7.41
N LEU A 148 5.85 -9.50 -7.11
CA LEU A 148 6.38 -8.83 -5.92
C LEU A 148 5.93 -9.50 -4.62
N SER A 149 4.65 -9.84 -4.51
CA SER A 149 4.08 -10.52 -3.34
C SER A 149 4.78 -11.85 -3.08
N GLU A 150 4.88 -12.70 -4.10
CA GLU A 150 5.51 -14.01 -3.98
C GLU A 150 7.00 -13.89 -3.65
N ALA A 151 7.71 -12.97 -4.30
CA ALA A 151 9.12 -12.74 -4.01
C ALA A 151 9.36 -12.22 -2.60
N PHE A 152 8.47 -11.38 -2.05
CA PHE A 152 8.53 -10.96 -0.66
C PHE A 152 8.40 -12.15 0.29
N VAL A 153 7.41 -13.03 0.07
CA VAL A 153 7.18 -14.21 0.93
C VAL A 153 8.35 -15.19 0.85
N ILE A 154 8.90 -15.43 -0.34
CA ILE A 154 10.12 -16.23 -0.55
C ILE A 154 11.31 -15.64 0.21
N THR A 155 11.51 -14.33 0.07
CA THR A 155 12.60 -13.60 0.74
C THR A 155 12.49 -13.72 2.25
N LYS A 156 11.30 -13.44 2.79
CA LYS A 156 11.02 -13.51 4.22
C LYS A 156 11.28 -14.91 4.77
N SER A 157 10.70 -15.94 4.15
CA SER A 157 10.84 -17.33 4.61
C SER A 157 12.32 -17.76 4.62
N SER A 158 13.06 -17.40 3.57
CA SER A 158 14.50 -17.69 3.49
C SER A 158 15.33 -16.96 4.54
N PHE A 159 14.99 -15.71 4.85
CA PHE A 159 15.72 -14.94 5.87
C PHE A 159 15.40 -15.39 7.29
N GLU A 160 14.21 -15.92 7.53
CA GLU A 160 13.83 -16.52 8.82
C GLU A 160 14.61 -17.81 9.07
N ASP A 161 14.74 -18.68 8.08
CA ASP A 161 15.60 -19.88 8.17
C ASP A 161 17.07 -19.53 8.41
N PHE A 162 17.57 -18.49 7.73
CA PHE A 162 18.92 -18.00 7.97
C PHE A 162 19.09 -17.36 9.36
N SER A 163 18.04 -16.70 9.85
CA SER A 163 18.03 -16.06 11.16
C SER A 163 17.97 -17.06 12.31
N SER A 164 17.30 -18.19 12.14
CA SER A 164 17.12 -19.26 13.14
C SER A 164 18.33 -20.18 13.35
N GLU A 165 19.47 -19.89 12.69
CA GLU A 165 20.69 -20.71 12.73
C GLU A 165 20.52 -22.12 12.17
N ALA A 166 19.55 -22.34 11.27
CA ALA A 166 19.23 -23.64 10.68
C ALA A 166 20.32 -24.22 9.72
N GLY A 167 21.57 -23.81 9.86
CA GLY A 167 22.68 -24.29 9.02
C GLY A 167 22.57 -23.88 7.55
N VAL A 168 21.74 -22.88 7.23
CA VAL A 168 21.51 -22.40 5.86
C VAL A 168 22.82 -21.92 5.23
N PRO A 169 23.27 -22.52 4.11
CA PRO A 169 24.47 -22.07 3.42
C PRO A 169 24.32 -20.63 2.90
N PRO A 170 25.28 -19.71 3.16
CA PRO A 170 25.17 -18.30 2.80
C PRO A 170 24.93 -18.04 1.31
N HIS A 171 25.39 -18.94 0.43
CA HIS A 171 25.25 -18.77 -1.01
C HIS A 171 23.79 -18.81 -1.49
N HIS A 172 22.90 -19.51 -0.79
CA HIS A 172 21.46 -19.50 -1.12
C HIS A 172 20.84 -18.14 -0.80
N ILE A 173 21.16 -17.59 0.37
CA ILE A 173 20.69 -16.27 0.79
C ILE A 173 21.17 -15.17 -0.16
N LYS A 174 22.42 -15.28 -0.63
CA LYS A 174 22.94 -14.42 -1.68
C LYS A 174 22.12 -14.47 -2.97
N LYS A 175 21.74 -15.66 -3.44
CA LYS A 175 20.92 -15.80 -4.65
C LYS A 175 19.52 -15.23 -4.46
N ILE A 176 18.89 -15.49 -3.31
CA ILE A 176 17.58 -14.91 -2.97
C ILE A 176 17.66 -13.37 -2.93
N ALA A 177 18.64 -12.80 -2.22
CA ALA A 177 18.84 -11.36 -2.13
C ALA A 177 19.11 -10.72 -3.51
N LEU A 178 19.92 -11.36 -4.35
CA LEU A 178 20.16 -10.93 -5.72
C LEU A 178 18.88 -10.99 -6.56
N GLY A 179 18.10 -12.06 -6.46
CA GLY A 179 16.84 -12.21 -7.18
C GLY A 179 15.84 -11.12 -6.79
N THR A 180 15.68 -10.86 -5.49
CA THR A 180 14.84 -9.77 -4.97
C THR A 180 15.33 -8.41 -5.47
N THR A 181 16.64 -8.18 -5.49
CA THR A 181 17.23 -6.94 -6.03
C THR A 181 16.93 -6.74 -7.51
N ILE A 182 17.06 -7.80 -8.33
CA ILE A 182 16.77 -7.74 -9.77
C ILE A 182 15.27 -7.46 -9.97
N LEU A 183 14.40 -8.13 -9.22
CA LEU A 183 12.96 -7.92 -9.30
C LEU A 183 12.58 -6.47 -8.97
N VAL A 184 13.07 -5.94 -7.84
CA VAL A 184 12.84 -4.55 -7.44
C VAL A 184 13.31 -3.60 -8.53
N LYS A 185 14.50 -3.82 -9.09
CA LYS A 185 15.04 -3.01 -10.17
C LYS A 185 14.14 -3.03 -11.41
N SER A 186 13.67 -4.19 -11.84
CA SER A 186 12.76 -4.33 -12.98
C SER A 186 11.45 -3.58 -12.75
N VAL A 187 10.86 -3.71 -11.56
CA VAL A 187 9.64 -2.95 -11.23
C VAL A 187 9.90 -1.45 -11.21
N MET A 188 11.00 -1.01 -10.62
CA MET A 188 11.38 0.41 -10.59
C MET A 188 11.54 0.99 -12.00
N GLU A 189 12.06 0.21 -12.95
CA GLU A 189 12.17 0.61 -14.36
C GLU A 189 10.79 0.74 -15.03
N ILE A 190 9.87 -0.19 -14.75
CA ILE A 190 8.48 -0.12 -15.21
C ILE A 190 7.80 1.14 -14.65
N VAL A 191 7.91 1.38 -13.35
CA VAL A 191 7.32 2.55 -12.66
C VAL A 191 7.90 3.86 -13.20
N ARG A 192 9.22 3.93 -13.42
CA ARG A 192 9.89 5.12 -13.96
C ARG A 192 9.37 5.50 -15.35
N ASN A 193 9.09 4.49 -16.19
CA ASN A 193 8.71 4.68 -17.59
C ASN A 193 7.20 4.78 -17.81
N ASN A 194 6.38 4.53 -16.79
CA ASN A 194 4.93 4.64 -16.85
C ASN A 194 4.40 5.85 -16.09
N LYS A 195 3.57 6.66 -16.75
CA LYS A 195 2.97 7.86 -16.15
C LYS A 195 1.81 7.54 -15.20
N THR A 196 1.39 6.29 -15.10
CA THR A 196 0.12 5.91 -14.47
C THR A 196 0.32 5.10 -13.21
N VAL A 197 1.12 5.63 -12.27
CA VAL A 197 1.24 5.12 -10.90
C VAL A 197 -0.14 4.98 -10.24
N SER A 198 -1.07 5.90 -10.53
CA SER A 198 -2.45 5.85 -10.07
C SER A 198 -3.17 4.54 -10.39
N ASN A 199 -2.85 3.88 -11.51
CA ASN A 199 -3.46 2.59 -11.86
C ASN A 199 -3.00 1.48 -10.92
N PHE A 200 -1.71 1.45 -10.56
CA PHE A 200 -1.17 0.50 -9.59
C PHE A 200 -1.86 0.68 -8.23
N LEU A 201 -2.01 1.93 -7.78
CA LEU A 201 -2.57 2.24 -6.46
C LEU A 201 -4.06 1.96 -6.37
N ASN A 202 -4.83 2.27 -7.42
CA ASN A 202 -6.24 1.92 -7.49
C ASN A 202 -6.43 0.40 -7.45
N LEU A 203 -5.62 -0.35 -8.22
CA LEU A 203 -5.72 -1.80 -8.26
C LEU A 203 -5.30 -2.46 -6.94
N LEU A 204 -4.22 -1.98 -6.31
CA LEU A 204 -3.82 -2.43 -4.97
C LEU A 204 -4.93 -2.16 -3.95
N GLY A 205 -5.55 -0.99 -3.98
CA GLY A 205 -6.65 -0.65 -3.06
C GLY A 205 -7.94 -1.41 -3.34
N GLU A 206 -8.22 -1.85 -4.57
CA GLU A 206 -9.38 -2.70 -4.88
C GLU A 206 -9.14 -4.15 -4.45
N LYS A 207 -7.90 -4.63 -4.61
CA LYS A 207 -7.58 -6.04 -4.40
C LYS A 207 -7.02 -6.34 -3.00
N SER A 208 -6.48 -5.35 -2.28
CA SER A 208 -5.89 -5.48 -0.94
C SER A 208 -6.66 -6.48 -0.08
N THR A 209 -5.98 -7.48 0.47
CA THR A 209 -6.54 -8.40 1.47
C THR A 209 -6.41 -7.86 2.89
N GLY A 210 -5.79 -6.68 3.05
CA GLY A 210 -5.40 -6.07 4.32
C GLY A 210 -4.12 -6.66 4.91
N SER A 211 -3.49 -7.62 4.22
CA SER A 211 -2.34 -8.36 4.74
C SER A 211 -1.07 -7.50 4.81
N THR A 212 -0.13 -7.93 5.65
CA THR A 212 1.22 -7.33 5.71
C THR A 212 1.89 -7.27 4.32
N VAL A 213 1.70 -8.26 3.44
CA VAL A 213 2.30 -8.27 2.09
C VAL A 213 1.69 -7.18 1.19
N ASP A 214 0.38 -6.99 1.26
CA ASP A 214 -0.30 -5.95 0.47
C ASP A 214 0.17 -4.56 0.87
N HIS A 215 0.36 -4.36 2.18
CA HIS A 215 0.95 -3.15 2.73
C HIS A 215 2.39 -2.95 2.25
N MET A 216 3.24 -3.98 2.26
CA MET A 216 4.62 -3.88 1.78
C MET A 216 4.69 -3.50 0.30
N ASN A 217 3.87 -4.14 -0.52
CA ASN A 217 3.81 -3.86 -1.95
C ASN A 217 3.28 -2.45 -2.23
N SER A 218 2.25 -2.02 -1.50
CA SER A 218 1.66 -0.69 -1.66
C SER A 218 2.63 0.40 -1.24
N VAL A 219 3.25 0.27 -0.06
CA VAL A 219 4.29 1.19 0.41
C VAL A 219 5.45 1.25 -0.58
N PHE A 220 5.97 0.10 -1.05
CA PHE A 220 7.04 0.05 -2.04
C PHE A 220 6.68 0.81 -3.33
N LEU A 221 5.52 0.53 -3.92
CA LEU A 221 5.10 1.11 -5.19
C LEU A 221 4.84 2.62 -5.07
N ILE A 222 4.16 3.06 -4.00
CA ILE A 222 3.93 4.48 -3.71
C ILE A 222 5.27 5.18 -3.49
N TYR A 223 6.16 4.59 -2.70
CA TYR A 223 7.42 5.20 -2.30
C TYR A 223 8.37 5.39 -3.49
N VAL A 224 8.53 4.39 -4.35
CA VAL A 224 9.35 4.51 -5.57
C VAL A 224 8.79 5.61 -6.48
N ALA A 225 7.48 5.61 -6.71
CA ALA A 225 6.83 6.63 -7.53
C ALA A 225 7.00 8.04 -6.94
N PHE A 226 6.86 8.16 -5.61
CA PHE A 226 7.06 9.42 -4.91
C PHE A 226 8.51 9.90 -5.01
N CYS A 227 9.50 9.00 -4.93
CA CYS A 227 10.90 9.36 -5.11
C CYS A 227 11.18 9.91 -6.53
N TYR A 228 10.61 9.30 -7.57
CA TYR A 228 10.74 9.83 -8.93
C TYR A 228 10.05 11.18 -9.10
N PHE A 229 8.85 11.34 -8.52
CA PHE A 229 8.14 12.61 -8.52
C PHE A 229 8.89 13.70 -7.77
N TYR A 230 9.49 13.36 -6.63
CA TYR A 230 10.34 14.25 -5.86
C TYR A 230 11.51 14.77 -6.70
N ASN A 231 12.19 13.89 -7.46
CA ASN A 231 13.25 14.32 -8.37
C ASN A 231 12.73 15.23 -9.49
N SER A 232 11.48 15.09 -9.93
CA SER A 232 10.91 15.97 -10.97
C SER A 232 10.80 17.43 -10.50
N TYR A 233 10.70 17.70 -9.19
CA TYR A 233 10.63 19.08 -8.64
C TYR A 233 11.82 19.95 -9.01
N PHE A 234 12.99 19.33 -9.17
CA PHE A 234 14.22 20.02 -9.52
C PHE A 234 14.18 20.45 -10.99
N SER A 235 13.84 19.52 -11.88
CA SER A 235 13.68 19.80 -13.32
C SER A 235 12.54 20.79 -13.63
N GLU A 236 11.47 20.78 -12.82
CA GLU A 236 10.30 21.67 -12.98
C GLU A 236 10.46 23.03 -12.28
N GLY A 237 11.60 23.30 -11.63
CA GLY A 237 11.87 24.56 -10.94
C GLY A 237 11.00 24.82 -9.69
N LYS A 238 10.28 23.80 -9.19
CA LYS A 238 9.35 23.93 -8.06
C LYS A 238 10.05 24.21 -6.72
N ILE A 239 11.35 23.89 -6.61
CA ILE A 239 12.16 24.19 -5.40
C ILE A 239 12.24 25.70 -5.13
N ALA A 240 12.29 26.55 -6.17
CA ALA A 240 12.32 28.01 -5.98
C ALA A 240 11.07 28.52 -5.25
N ARG A 241 9.91 27.91 -5.52
CA ARG A 241 8.66 28.20 -4.83
C ARG A 241 8.68 27.75 -3.37
N LEU A 242 9.26 26.58 -3.07
CA LEU A 242 9.42 26.13 -1.69
C LEU A 242 10.31 27.09 -0.88
N ARG A 243 11.39 27.60 -1.49
CA ARG A 243 12.25 28.62 -0.86
C ARG A 243 11.48 29.90 -0.55
N SER A 244 10.73 30.44 -1.52
CA SER A 244 9.95 31.66 -1.31
C SER A 244 8.87 31.50 -0.25
N ASP A 245 8.27 30.31 -0.19
CA ASP A 245 7.17 30.01 0.73
C ASP A 245 7.66 29.62 2.13
N TYR A 246 8.94 29.30 2.32
CA TYR A 246 9.50 28.72 3.56
C TYR A 246 9.13 29.50 4.82
N LYS A 247 9.50 30.78 4.88
CA LYS A 247 9.27 31.62 6.07
C LYS A 247 7.78 31.72 6.42
N LYS A 248 6.93 31.81 5.39
CA LYS A 248 5.48 31.99 5.58
C LYS A 248 4.79 30.69 5.99
N LYS A 249 5.22 29.54 5.46
CA LYS A 249 4.45 28.29 5.54
C LYS A 249 5.06 27.21 6.42
N PHE A 250 6.37 27.20 6.57
CA PHE A 250 7.07 26.03 7.13
C PHE A 250 7.91 26.34 8.36
N GLN A 251 8.47 27.55 8.46
CA GLN A 251 9.40 27.91 9.53
C GLN A 251 8.85 27.59 10.93
N HIS A 252 7.58 27.90 11.19
CA HIS A 252 6.97 27.73 12.51
C HIS A 252 6.89 26.28 13.00
N TYR A 253 6.92 25.29 12.10
CA TYR A 253 6.94 23.88 12.53
C TYR A 253 8.28 23.50 13.15
N TYR A 254 9.38 24.07 12.65
CA TYR A 254 10.73 23.65 13.03
C TYR A 254 11.28 24.37 14.27
N THR A 255 10.61 25.42 14.75
CA THR A 255 11.10 26.26 15.86
C THR A 255 11.29 25.51 17.18
N ASN A 256 10.55 24.42 17.39
CA ASN A 256 10.60 23.62 18.62
C ASN A 256 11.49 22.38 18.51
N LEU A 257 12.12 22.14 17.36
CA LEU A 257 13.09 21.05 17.24
C LEU A 257 14.36 21.39 18.03
N PRO A 258 15.03 20.39 18.62
CA PRO A 258 16.24 20.59 19.42
C PRO A 258 17.46 20.84 18.53
N LEU A 259 17.47 21.98 17.84
CA LEU A 259 18.53 22.42 16.94
C LEU A 259 19.40 23.47 17.63
N GLU A 260 20.66 23.57 17.21
CA GLU A 260 21.59 24.60 17.70
C GLU A 260 21.06 26.01 17.39
N THR A 261 20.48 26.16 16.20
CA THR A 261 19.81 27.39 15.76
C THR A 261 18.50 27.04 15.07
N ALA A 262 17.45 27.79 15.37
CA ALA A 262 16.19 27.65 14.65
C ALA A 262 16.41 27.96 13.16
N PRO A 263 15.93 27.11 12.24
CA PRO A 263 16.18 27.29 10.81
C PRO A 263 15.43 28.53 10.29
N ASP A 264 16.13 29.43 9.60
CA ASP A 264 15.55 30.66 9.03
C ASP A 264 15.36 30.57 7.51
N SER A 265 15.94 29.54 6.88
CA SER A 265 15.81 29.26 5.45
C SER A 265 15.57 27.77 5.18
N LEU A 266 15.21 27.47 3.94
CA LEU A 266 15.09 26.08 3.47
C LEU A 266 16.43 25.34 3.58
N GLU A 267 17.54 26.04 3.32
CA GLU A 267 18.91 25.53 3.39
C GLU A 267 19.36 25.23 4.83
N ASP A 268 18.71 25.81 5.84
CA ASP A 268 18.94 25.47 7.25
C ASP A 268 18.16 24.20 7.68
N VAL A 269 17.12 23.82 6.93
CA VAL A 269 16.39 22.57 7.17
C VAL A 269 17.13 21.38 6.58
N PHE A 270 17.59 21.50 5.33
CA PHE A 270 18.26 20.43 4.60
C PHE A 270 19.77 20.69 4.56
N LYS A 271 20.57 19.80 5.19
CA LYS A 271 22.02 19.89 5.12
C LYS A 271 22.51 19.83 3.67
N GLY A 272 23.15 20.91 3.22
CA GLY A 272 23.60 21.05 1.83
C GLY A 272 22.51 21.49 0.85
N GLY A 273 21.35 21.91 1.35
CA GLY A 273 20.17 22.26 0.56
C GLY A 273 19.40 21.04 0.06
N MET A 274 18.21 21.28 -0.50
CA MET A 274 17.46 20.22 -1.18
C MET A 274 18.20 19.80 -2.46
N ARG A 275 18.28 18.50 -2.70
CA ARG A 275 18.89 17.90 -3.90
C ARG A 275 18.09 16.67 -4.37
N GLU A 276 18.29 16.31 -5.64
CA GLU A 276 17.75 15.07 -6.20
C GLU A 276 18.27 13.85 -5.42
N LEU A 277 17.44 12.81 -5.32
CA LEU A 277 17.84 11.50 -4.86
C LEU A 277 18.70 10.85 -5.94
N ASP A 278 19.89 10.42 -5.54
CA ASP A 278 20.84 9.74 -6.42
C ASP A 278 20.29 8.38 -6.92
N GLY A 279 20.57 8.04 -8.18
CA GLY A 279 19.98 6.90 -8.87
C GLY A 279 20.40 5.54 -8.29
N ASP A 280 21.67 5.39 -7.91
CA ASP A 280 22.18 4.16 -7.31
C ASP A 280 21.61 3.97 -5.90
N ASN A 281 21.49 5.06 -5.14
CA ASN A 281 20.83 5.05 -3.83
C ASN A 281 19.32 4.79 -3.93
N LEU A 282 18.66 5.25 -5.00
CA LEU A 282 17.23 5.04 -5.26
C LEU A 282 16.87 3.56 -5.31
N LEU A 283 17.72 2.71 -5.91
CA LEU A 283 17.52 1.26 -5.89
C LEU A 283 17.54 0.71 -4.46
N GLN A 284 18.52 1.11 -3.65
CA GLN A 284 18.59 0.71 -2.25
C GLN A 284 17.37 1.22 -1.45
N TYR A 285 16.89 2.42 -1.77
CA TYR A 285 15.68 2.95 -1.17
C TYR A 285 14.43 2.13 -1.53
N GLY A 286 14.31 1.69 -2.78
CA GLY A 286 13.24 0.80 -3.23
C GLY A 286 13.28 -0.55 -2.52
N ILE A 287 14.44 -1.18 -2.41
CA ILE A 287 14.60 -2.45 -1.67
C ILE A 287 14.25 -2.22 -0.20
N GLY A 288 14.73 -1.14 0.41
CA GLY A 288 14.42 -0.77 1.79
C GLY A 288 12.93 -0.57 2.02
N ALA A 289 12.21 0.05 1.08
CA ALA A 289 10.76 0.21 1.17
C ALA A 289 9.99 -1.11 1.01
N LEU A 290 10.45 -2.05 0.17
CA LEU A 290 9.84 -3.39 0.08
C LEU A 290 10.06 -4.21 1.36
N LEU A 291 11.24 -4.06 1.99
CA LEU A 291 11.66 -4.88 3.13
C LEU A 291 11.49 -4.21 4.49
N HIS A 292 10.98 -2.97 4.57
CA HIS A 292 10.98 -2.17 5.81
C HIS A 292 10.34 -2.90 7.00
N ASP A 293 9.38 -3.76 6.69
CA ASP A 293 8.52 -4.45 7.64
C ASP A 293 8.62 -5.98 7.51
N ILE A 294 9.69 -6.49 6.88
CA ILE A 294 9.95 -7.94 6.72
C ILE A 294 9.96 -8.69 8.06
N GLY A 295 10.28 -7.99 9.16
CA GLY A 295 10.29 -8.51 10.53
C GLY A 295 8.93 -8.58 11.22
N LYS A 296 7.83 -8.15 10.57
CA LYS A 296 6.48 -8.39 11.11
C LYS A 296 6.23 -9.90 11.21
N VAL A 297 5.88 -10.36 12.40
CA VAL A 297 5.53 -11.77 12.69
C VAL A 297 4.05 -11.97 12.35
N ASP A 298 3.66 -13.17 11.91
CA ASP A 298 2.29 -13.50 11.47
C ASP A 298 1.20 -13.17 12.52
N ASN A 299 1.55 -13.15 13.81
CA ASN A 299 0.64 -12.76 14.88
C ASN A 299 0.62 -11.25 15.18
N ILE A 300 1.56 -10.47 14.63
CA ILE A 300 1.65 -8.99 14.74
C ILE A 300 0.74 -8.28 13.72
N ASP A 301 0.01 -9.05 12.92
CA ASP A 301 -1.34 -8.71 12.46
C ASP A 301 -2.31 -8.51 13.67
N TYR A 302 -1.85 -8.12 14.87
CA TYR A 302 -2.64 -7.73 16.05
C TYR A 302 -3.57 -6.54 15.79
N PHE A 303 -3.39 -5.84 14.67
CA PHE A 303 -4.33 -4.86 14.17
C PHE A 303 -5.48 -5.50 13.36
N GLU A 304 -5.41 -6.79 13.08
CA GLU A 304 -6.34 -7.54 12.26
C GLU A 304 -7.23 -8.52 13.04
N GLY A 305 -7.07 -8.60 14.37
CA GLY A 305 -7.92 -9.39 15.26
C GLY A 305 -8.69 -8.50 16.25
N GLY A 306 -9.68 -9.06 16.94
CA GLY A 306 -10.48 -8.36 17.98
C GLY A 306 -9.74 -8.07 19.29
N ASP A 307 -8.42 -8.30 19.36
CA ASP A 307 -7.59 -8.09 20.55
C ASP A 307 -7.00 -6.67 20.61
N LYS A 308 -6.71 -6.19 21.82
CA LYS A 308 -6.28 -4.80 22.08
C LYS A 308 -4.84 -4.54 21.63
N TYR A 309 -4.63 -3.37 21.02
CA TYR A 309 -3.33 -2.77 20.68
C TYR A 309 -2.27 -2.94 21.80
N ASP A 310 -1.20 -3.70 21.52
CA ASP A 310 0.01 -3.76 22.35
C ASP A 310 1.20 -3.09 21.65
N ARG A 311 1.47 -1.84 22.06
CA ARG A 311 2.58 -1.04 21.55
C ARG A 311 3.92 -1.77 21.64
N LYS A 312 4.19 -2.52 22.72
CA LYS A 312 5.49 -3.18 22.92
C LYS A 312 5.74 -4.29 21.92
N VAL A 313 4.68 -4.97 21.48
CA VAL A 313 4.77 -6.03 20.47
C VAL A 313 5.00 -5.41 19.10
N ILE A 314 4.24 -4.37 18.75
CA ILE A 314 4.32 -3.70 17.46
C ILE A 314 5.72 -3.10 17.24
N MET A 315 6.27 -2.42 18.24
CA MET A 315 7.60 -1.79 18.14
C MET A 315 8.74 -2.78 17.82
N ARG A 316 8.52 -4.10 17.94
CA ARG A 316 9.56 -5.11 17.67
C ARG A 316 9.82 -5.34 16.19
N HIS A 317 8.90 -5.02 15.28
CA HIS A 317 9.13 -5.32 13.86
C HIS A 317 10.35 -4.54 13.34
N ALA A 318 10.52 -3.26 13.69
CA ALA A 318 11.64 -2.45 13.20
C ALA A 318 13.03 -3.05 13.54
N PRO A 319 13.33 -3.42 14.81
CA PRO A 319 14.60 -4.10 15.13
C PRO A 319 14.69 -5.51 14.56
N VAL A 320 13.58 -6.24 14.41
CA VAL A 320 13.61 -7.56 13.75
C VAL A 320 13.92 -7.42 12.25
N SER A 321 13.26 -6.52 11.54
CA SER A 321 13.53 -6.20 10.12
C SER A 321 14.99 -5.79 9.92
N TYR A 322 15.48 -4.84 10.73
CA TYR A 322 16.88 -4.40 10.69
C TYR A 322 17.84 -5.58 10.84
N ASN A 323 17.64 -6.41 11.86
CA ASN A 323 18.51 -7.55 12.14
C ASN A 323 18.45 -8.63 11.06
N MET A 324 17.26 -8.93 10.53
CA MET A 324 17.10 -9.88 9.43
C MET A 324 17.88 -9.43 8.20
N ILE A 325 17.75 -8.16 7.82
CA ILE A 325 18.43 -7.60 6.64
C ILE A 325 19.95 -7.55 6.86
N ILE A 326 20.43 -7.04 8.00
CA ILE A 326 21.87 -6.89 8.24
C ILE A 326 22.59 -8.23 8.36
N LYS A 327 21.90 -9.27 8.88
CA LYS A 327 22.48 -10.60 9.06
C LYS A 327 22.87 -11.22 7.73
N THR A 328 22.11 -10.97 6.65
CA THR A 328 22.41 -11.53 5.32
C THR A 328 23.74 -11.01 4.78
N ARG A 329 24.08 -9.74 5.03
CA ARG A 329 25.23 -9.02 4.44
C ARG A 329 25.17 -8.89 2.90
N GLU A 330 24.01 -9.13 2.31
CA GLU A 330 23.84 -9.14 0.85
C GLU A 330 23.23 -7.84 0.30
N PHE A 331 22.74 -6.95 1.17
CA PHE A 331 22.22 -5.64 0.80
C PHE A 331 23.13 -4.52 1.28
N ASP A 332 23.02 -3.36 0.62
CA ASP A 332 23.60 -2.13 1.14
C ASP A 332 23.04 -1.83 2.54
N PRO A 333 23.86 -1.38 3.51
CA PRO A 333 23.38 -1.02 4.84
C PRO A 333 22.20 -0.05 4.84
N ILE A 334 22.07 0.83 3.84
CA ILE A 334 20.93 1.74 3.66
C ILE A 334 19.59 1.00 3.73
N VAL A 335 19.49 -0.19 3.13
CA VAL A 335 18.28 -1.02 3.12
C VAL A 335 17.84 -1.34 4.56
N ALA A 336 18.78 -1.78 5.39
CA ALA A 336 18.50 -2.07 6.80
C ALA A 336 18.16 -0.79 7.58
N TYR A 337 18.84 0.33 7.30
CA TYR A 337 18.55 1.59 7.99
C TYR A 337 17.17 2.15 7.68
N LEU A 338 16.65 1.97 6.46
CA LEU A 338 15.26 2.35 6.17
C LEU A 338 14.27 1.54 7.02
N ALA A 339 14.47 0.23 7.11
CA ALA A 339 13.69 -0.63 8.02
C ALA A 339 13.82 -0.20 9.49
N ALA A 340 14.99 0.27 9.92
CA ALA A 340 15.21 0.72 11.29
C ALA A 340 14.60 2.10 11.61
N LEU A 341 14.48 3.00 10.63
CA LEU A 341 14.23 4.42 10.86
C LEU A 341 12.84 4.89 10.40
N HIS A 342 12.03 4.06 9.75
CA HIS A 342 10.72 4.46 9.19
C HIS A 342 9.62 4.77 10.24
N HIS A 343 9.94 4.73 11.53
CA HIS A 343 9.05 5.17 12.63
C HIS A 343 9.77 6.14 13.59
N GLU A 344 10.74 6.91 13.11
CA GLU A 344 11.54 7.81 13.94
C GLU A 344 10.75 9.07 14.37
N TYR A 345 9.91 9.60 13.48
CA TYR A 345 8.99 10.71 13.74
C TYR A 345 9.64 11.92 14.42
N TYR A 346 10.82 12.34 13.94
CA TYR A 346 11.59 13.44 14.51
C TYR A 346 11.83 13.31 16.02
N ASN A 347 11.99 12.07 16.51
CA ASN A 347 12.13 11.74 17.93
C ASN A 347 10.89 12.04 18.81
N ASP A 348 9.71 12.24 18.21
CA ASP A 348 8.46 12.32 18.97
C ASP A 348 8.28 11.06 19.85
N LYS A 349 7.68 11.23 21.04
CA LYS A 349 7.49 10.14 22.02
C LYS A 349 6.71 8.95 21.48
N SER A 350 5.89 9.14 20.44
CA SER A 350 5.14 8.07 19.78
C SER A 350 5.97 7.32 18.75
N GLY A 351 7.08 7.89 18.29
CA GLY A 351 8.07 7.21 17.47
C GLY A 351 8.79 6.07 18.20
N TYR A 352 9.33 5.15 17.42
CA TYR A 352 10.06 3.98 17.89
C TYR A 352 11.10 3.48 16.87
N GLY A 353 11.52 4.34 15.95
CA GLY A 353 12.71 4.12 15.14
C GLY A 353 13.94 3.90 16.02
N LEU A 354 14.96 3.28 15.43
CA LEU A 354 16.13 2.80 16.17
C LEU A 354 17.28 3.80 16.21
N SER A 355 17.09 5.06 15.80
CA SER A 355 18.21 6.01 15.69
C SER A 355 18.97 6.16 17.03
N LYS A 356 18.25 6.21 18.16
CA LYS A 356 18.85 6.34 19.50
C LYS A 356 19.68 5.13 19.91
N LEU A 357 19.36 3.95 19.38
CA LEU A 357 20.09 2.72 19.66
C LEU A 357 21.28 2.57 18.70
N LEU A 358 21.07 2.84 17.42
CA LEU A 358 22.07 2.67 16.37
C LEU A 358 23.12 3.79 16.37
N PHE A 359 22.72 5.00 16.76
CA PHE A 359 23.53 6.22 16.77
C PHE A 359 23.48 6.88 18.16
N PRO A 360 24.02 6.22 19.20
CA PRO A 360 23.90 6.71 20.56
C PRO A 360 24.62 8.05 20.76
N GLU A 361 24.15 8.85 21.72
CA GLU A 361 24.63 10.23 21.91
C GLU A 361 26.12 10.31 22.23
N ASP A 362 26.71 9.31 22.87
CA ASP A 362 28.13 9.27 23.23
C ASP A 362 29.06 9.22 22.01
N VAL A 363 28.64 8.54 20.93
CA VAL A 363 29.43 8.43 19.69
C VAL A 363 29.23 9.58 18.71
N LYS A 364 28.20 10.42 18.90
CA LYS A 364 27.96 11.58 18.04
C LYS A 364 29.05 12.64 18.18
N LYS A 365 29.53 13.12 17.04
CA LYS A 365 30.50 14.24 16.93
C LYS A 365 29.86 15.56 17.37
N ILE A 366 28.60 15.75 17.00
CA ILE A 366 27.79 16.93 17.33
C ILE A 366 26.66 16.50 18.25
N LYS A 367 26.52 17.15 19.42
CA LYS A 367 25.47 16.81 20.41
C LYS A 367 24.15 17.50 20.11
N THR A 368 24.20 18.72 19.59
CA THR A 368 23.02 19.49 19.19
C THR A 368 23.04 19.66 17.67
N PRO A 369 22.11 19.03 16.93
CA PRO A 369 22.10 19.10 15.47
C PRO A 369 21.94 20.52 14.91
N TYR A 370 22.54 20.78 13.76
CA TYR A 370 22.41 22.06 13.05
C TYR A 370 21.24 22.03 12.05
N TYR A 371 20.92 20.85 11.53
CA TYR A 371 19.94 20.65 10.45
C TYR A 371 18.82 19.72 10.87
N CYS A 372 17.63 19.88 10.29
CA CYS A 372 16.56 18.91 10.47
C CYS A 372 16.84 17.62 9.71
N LEU A 373 17.32 17.75 8.47
CA LEU A 373 17.38 16.68 7.48
C LEU A 373 18.75 16.58 6.83
N ALA A 374 19.17 15.36 6.54
CA ALA A 374 20.31 15.07 5.67
C ALA A 374 19.99 13.95 4.69
N TYR A 375 20.58 14.02 3.50
CA TYR A 375 20.53 12.98 2.47
C TYR A 375 21.59 11.90 2.65
N ASP A 376 22.63 12.19 3.43
CA ASP A 376 23.72 11.26 3.72
C ASP A 376 23.54 10.76 5.15
N LEU A 377 23.38 9.45 5.33
CA LEU A 377 23.06 8.87 6.63
C LEU A 377 24.17 9.15 7.65
N GLU A 378 25.44 9.17 7.23
CA GLU A 378 26.59 9.48 8.08
C GLU A 378 26.47 10.84 8.78
N GLU A 379 25.74 11.79 8.21
CA GLU A 379 25.48 13.10 8.83
C GLU A 379 24.51 13.00 10.01
N VAL A 380 23.52 12.10 9.90
CA VAL A 380 22.63 11.77 11.01
C VAL A 380 23.40 11.00 12.09
N LYS A 381 24.24 10.04 11.70
CA LYS A 381 25.09 9.28 12.64
C LYS A 381 26.06 10.17 13.41
N ALA A 382 26.64 11.17 12.73
CA ALA A 382 27.55 12.12 13.35
C ALA A 382 26.84 13.18 14.20
N GLY A 383 25.50 13.29 14.12
CA GLY A 383 24.69 14.25 14.86
C GLY A 383 24.55 15.62 14.18
N TYR A 384 24.94 15.78 12.92
CA TYR A 384 24.76 17.04 12.19
C TYR A 384 23.30 17.32 11.85
N ALA A 385 22.51 16.27 11.58
CA ALA A 385 21.09 16.36 11.28
C ALA A 385 20.25 15.44 12.17
N ILE A 386 18.99 15.80 12.39
CA ILE A 386 18.06 15.00 13.21
C ILE A 386 17.62 13.73 12.47
N ALA A 387 17.30 13.83 11.17
CA ALA A 387 16.67 12.74 10.44
C ALA A 387 17.19 12.57 9.00
N TYR A 388 16.98 11.36 8.47
CA TYR A 388 17.42 10.93 7.16
C TYR A 388 16.31 11.12 6.12
N VAL A 389 16.55 11.90 5.05
CA VAL A 389 15.52 12.27 4.07
C VAL A 389 14.76 11.06 3.50
N PRO A 390 15.42 9.99 3.03
CA PRO A 390 14.72 8.81 2.50
C PRO A 390 13.81 8.14 3.54
N ALA A 391 14.25 8.02 4.80
CA ALA A 391 13.41 7.47 5.87
C ALA A 391 12.19 8.36 6.16
N LYS A 392 12.36 9.69 6.11
CA LYS A 392 11.25 10.64 6.29
C LYS A 392 10.24 10.63 5.15
N MET A 393 10.70 10.36 3.93
CA MET A 393 9.80 10.12 2.80
C MET A 393 9.04 8.79 2.98
N LEU A 394 9.70 7.75 3.49
CA LEU A 394 9.09 6.45 3.75
C LEU A 394 8.05 6.52 4.86
N GLU A 395 8.31 7.26 5.94
CA GLU A 395 7.34 7.55 7.02
C GLU A 395 6.03 8.14 6.49
N ILE A 396 6.10 9.07 5.53
CA ILE A 396 4.92 9.70 4.93
C ILE A 396 4.10 8.65 4.17
N VAL A 397 4.78 7.82 3.38
CA VAL A 397 4.13 6.81 2.54
C VAL A 397 3.53 5.69 3.40
N ASP A 398 4.26 5.21 4.39
CA ASP A 398 3.81 4.19 5.33
C ASP A 398 2.54 4.62 6.09
N VAL A 399 2.55 5.84 6.63
CA VAL A 399 1.36 6.40 7.32
C VAL A 399 0.20 6.59 6.36
N PHE A 400 0.46 7.08 5.13
CA PHE A 400 -0.57 7.27 4.12
C PHE A 400 -1.25 5.94 3.77
N ASP A 401 -0.47 4.92 3.43
CA ASP A 401 -0.99 3.60 3.07
C ASP A 401 -1.78 2.98 4.23
N ALA A 402 -1.24 3.04 5.44
CA ALA A 402 -1.93 2.58 6.64
C ALA A 402 -3.23 3.35 6.95
N LEU A 403 -3.39 4.58 6.44
CA LEU A 403 -4.62 5.34 6.57
C LEU A 403 -5.65 4.99 5.49
N THR A 404 -5.22 4.65 4.28
CA THR A 404 -6.08 4.44 3.10
C THR A 404 -6.39 2.98 2.78
N ASP A 405 -5.73 2.00 3.42
CA ASP A 405 -6.02 0.58 3.21
C ASP A 405 -7.40 0.17 3.73
N LYS A 406 -8.22 -0.38 2.81
CA LYS A 406 -9.66 -0.64 2.98
C LYS A 406 -9.97 -1.83 3.91
N LYS A 407 -9.07 -2.81 4.01
CA LYS A 407 -9.32 -4.05 4.76
C LYS A 407 -8.66 -4.07 6.15
N ARG A 408 -8.18 -2.92 6.65
CA ARG A 408 -7.68 -2.75 8.03
C ARG A 408 -8.80 -3.01 9.04
N LYS A 409 -8.82 -4.20 9.65
CA LYS A 409 -9.95 -4.72 10.46
C LYS A 409 -10.26 -4.00 11.78
N TYR A 410 -9.41 -3.07 12.22
CA TYR A 410 -9.54 -2.37 13.51
C TYR A 410 -10.21 -1.00 13.45
N ARG A 411 -10.69 -0.57 12.27
CA ARG A 411 -11.39 0.71 12.12
C ARG A 411 -12.85 0.48 11.76
N GLU A 412 -13.71 1.30 12.36
CA GLU A 412 -15.16 1.24 12.12
C GLU A 412 -15.55 1.67 10.69
N ARG A 413 -14.69 2.45 10.01
CA ARG A 413 -14.85 2.88 8.62
C ARG A 413 -13.52 3.15 7.94
N GLU A 414 -13.56 3.07 6.60
CA GLU A 414 -12.48 3.48 5.71
C GLU A 414 -12.28 5.01 5.74
N PHE A 415 -11.03 5.46 5.63
CA PHE A 415 -10.73 6.85 5.32
C PHE A 415 -10.51 7.01 3.82
N THR A 416 -11.13 8.04 3.26
CA THR A 416 -10.80 8.50 1.91
C THR A 416 -9.37 9.06 1.87
N VAL A 417 -8.79 9.15 0.67
CA VAL A 417 -7.48 9.83 0.47
C VAL A 417 -7.50 11.24 1.07
N ASP A 418 -8.60 11.95 0.87
CA ASP A 418 -8.83 13.31 1.37
C ASP A 418 -8.78 13.36 2.91
N GLU A 419 -9.51 12.46 3.58
CA GLU A 419 -9.49 12.33 5.05
C GLU A 419 -8.13 11.89 5.58
N ALA A 420 -7.45 10.97 4.89
CA ALA A 420 -6.12 10.50 5.28
C ALA A 420 -5.11 11.65 5.29
N LEU A 421 -5.11 12.49 4.25
CA LEU A 421 -4.22 13.66 4.18
C LEU A 421 -4.56 14.71 5.24
N GLU A 422 -5.83 14.93 5.55
CA GLU A 422 -6.24 15.81 6.65
C GLU A 422 -5.78 15.27 8.01
N ILE A 423 -5.92 13.96 8.26
CA ILE A 423 -5.43 13.32 9.49
C ILE A 423 -3.91 13.47 9.60
N MET A 424 -3.16 13.18 8.51
CA MET A 424 -1.71 13.35 8.49
C MET A 424 -1.31 14.80 8.80
N LYS A 425 -1.99 15.78 8.18
CA LYS A 425 -1.73 17.20 8.44
C LYS A 425 -2.02 17.57 9.90
N ASN A 426 -3.21 17.24 10.39
CA ASN A 426 -3.65 17.67 11.72
C ASN A 426 -2.91 16.94 12.84
N ASP A 427 -2.79 15.61 12.77
CA ASP A 427 -2.29 14.79 13.88
C ASP A 427 -0.79 14.51 13.83
N PHE A 428 -0.18 14.51 12.65
CA PHE A 428 1.24 14.22 12.46
C PHE A 428 2.09 15.43 12.11
N ILE A 429 1.50 16.61 11.92
CA ILE A 429 2.25 17.86 11.69
C ILE A 429 1.80 18.96 12.66
N GLU A 430 0.52 19.36 12.65
CA GLU A 430 0.05 20.50 13.47
C GLU A 430 0.08 20.19 14.96
N LYS A 431 -0.47 19.04 15.36
CA LYS A 431 -0.58 18.65 16.78
C LYS A 431 0.77 18.24 17.38
N SER A 432 1.57 17.53 16.61
CA SER A 432 2.96 17.21 16.93
C SER A 432 3.71 17.00 15.63
N LEU A 433 4.89 17.60 15.52
CA LEU A 433 5.74 17.48 14.33
C LEU A 433 6.36 16.08 14.27
N LYS A 434 5.68 15.17 13.57
CA LYS A 434 6.13 13.80 13.31
C LYS A 434 6.57 13.63 11.87
N LEU A 435 5.71 13.99 10.91
CA LEU A 435 6.02 13.96 9.48
C LEU A 435 6.65 15.28 9.06
N ASP A 436 7.58 15.25 8.11
CA ASP A 436 8.21 16.47 7.63
C ASP A 436 7.23 17.29 6.77
N PRO A 437 6.95 18.57 7.11
CA PRO A 437 5.91 19.35 6.43
C PRO A 437 6.30 19.75 5.00
N ILE A 438 7.60 19.85 4.69
CA ILE A 438 8.06 20.17 3.34
C ILE A 438 7.94 18.94 2.46
N LEU A 439 8.44 17.78 2.90
CA LEU A 439 8.30 16.52 2.17
C LEU A 439 6.82 16.12 2.05
N PHE A 440 6.00 16.34 3.09
CA PHE A 440 4.55 16.11 3.03
C PHE A 440 3.86 17.04 2.02
N SER A 441 4.26 18.31 1.92
CA SER A 441 3.74 19.21 0.88
C SER A 441 4.03 18.70 -0.53
N ILE A 442 5.22 18.13 -0.76
CA ILE A 442 5.58 17.53 -2.06
C ILE A 442 4.76 16.25 -2.29
N PHE A 443 4.54 15.46 -1.24
CA PHE A 443 3.70 14.28 -1.31
C PHE A 443 2.23 14.62 -1.64
N VAL A 444 1.66 15.68 -1.08
CA VAL A 444 0.31 16.14 -1.43
C VAL A 444 0.22 16.53 -2.91
N ASP A 445 1.24 17.23 -3.43
CA ASP A 445 1.32 17.55 -4.86
C ASP A 445 1.47 16.27 -5.72
N PHE A 446 2.16 15.23 -5.22
CA PHE A 446 2.27 13.91 -5.86
C PHE A 446 0.90 13.21 -5.94
N VAL A 447 0.17 13.13 -4.83
CA VAL A 447 -1.17 12.53 -4.78
C VAL A 447 -2.14 13.29 -5.70
N ASN A 448 -2.04 14.62 -5.74
CA ASN A 448 -2.83 15.45 -6.65
C ASN A 448 -2.52 15.19 -8.12
N ASN A 449 -1.24 15.11 -8.50
CA ASN A 449 -0.84 14.91 -9.90
C ASN A 449 -1.25 13.52 -10.42
N ASN A 450 -1.29 12.52 -9.53
CA ASN A 450 -1.75 11.17 -9.85
C ASN A 450 -3.28 10.99 -9.72
N ALA A 451 -4.04 12.09 -9.68
CA ALA A 451 -5.51 12.09 -9.64
C ALA A 451 -6.13 11.24 -8.51
N MET A 452 -5.40 11.05 -7.42
CA MET A 452 -5.88 10.31 -6.25
C MET A 452 -6.73 11.19 -5.32
N LEU A 453 -6.60 12.52 -5.43
CA LEU A 453 -7.44 13.50 -4.74
C LEU A 453 -8.76 13.71 -5.49
N LYS A 454 -9.88 13.50 -4.80
CA LYS A 454 -11.22 13.76 -5.35
C LYS A 454 -11.64 15.21 -5.09
N ASP A 455 -11.42 15.74 -3.89
CA ASP A 455 -11.68 17.15 -3.56
C ASP A 455 -10.43 18.02 -3.75
N LYS A 456 -10.35 18.70 -4.90
CA LYS A 456 -9.27 19.65 -5.21
C LYS A 456 -9.30 20.92 -4.34
N THR A 457 -10.39 21.20 -3.63
CA THR A 457 -10.50 22.37 -2.73
C THR A 457 -9.77 22.18 -1.40
N LEU A 458 -9.30 20.96 -1.10
CA LEU A 458 -8.45 20.66 0.05
C LEU A 458 -7.01 21.08 -0.13
N ILE A 459 -6.54 21.20 -1.38
CA ILE A 459 -5.14 21.52 -1.69
C ILE A 459 -4.68 22.83 -1.03
N PRO A 460 -5.44 23.94 -1.11
CA PRO A 460 -5.05 25.16 -0.40
C PRO A 460 -4.94 24.97 1.11
N LYS A 461 -5.85 24.22 1.74
CA LYS A 461 -5.82 23.95 3.18
C LYS A 461 -4.61 23.12 3.60
N LEU A 462 -4.35 22.02 2.90
CA LEU A 462 -3.23 21.12 3.18
C LEU A 462 -1.86 21.79 2.96
N LEU A 463 -1.78 22.65 1.94
CA LEU A 463 -0.55 23.34 1.53
C LEU A 463 -0.40 24.74 2.12
N GLY A 464 -1.30 25.16 3.02
CA GLY A 464 -1.31 26.50 3.60
C GLY A 464 -1.29 27.63 2.56
N ARG A 465 -2.06 27.49 1.47
CA ARG A 465 -2.19 28.48 0.38
C ARG A 465 -3.40 29.38 0.58
#